data_AF-A0A2S4JX71-F1
#
_entry.id   AF-A0A2S4JX71-F1
#
_cell.length_a   1.000
_cell.length_b   1.000
_cell.length_c   1.000
_cell.angle_alpha   90.00
_cell.angle_beta   90.00
_cell.angle_gamma   90.00
#
_symmetry.space_group_name_H-M   'P 1'
#
loop_
_entity.id
_entity.type
_entity.pdbx_description
1 polymer ?
#
loop_
_entity_poly.entity_id
_entity_poly.type
_entity_poly.pdbx_seq_one_letter_code
_entity_poly.pdbx_strand_id
1 'polypeptide(L)'
;MNSLDQVRQGTWRAVQERLRRPRDLLTLYFRDPFQESARRELQETARELRDAAEGGVLEVKRRRFSQLYQELAEAQFSNTPLRHLPELATRGALLVVVGGIQGALLRDQSTLRGQALLTPGDSPGSPEEEPGETGTAGEISRIIADVKDIIATDPSARMDGAIKNILVQLQKYKTEAATFRKLREQATDYRLEMYARTFSATFQDIFASIRRNYREYQAREQGTPPLDTAEWLRVVVDQMEEAHRIHATALFLTTEQSNLREPLVALARRAETAGALLDRDQEAARSCAGGDQEAWRLNRAIAQEAARRLLEWTDRSRPPEP
;
A
#
# COMPACT_ATOMS: atom_id res chain seq x y z
N MET A 1 30.12 25.81 3.83
CA MET A 1 28.87 25.27 3.26
C MET A 1 28.58 26.06 2.00
N ASN A 2 28.45 25.43 0.83
CA ASN A 2 28.10 26.13 -0.40
C ASN A 2 26.63 26.59 -0.37
N SER A 3 26.25 27.62 -1.15
CA SER A 3 24.89 28.16 -1.27
C SER A 3 23.85 27.06 -1.51
N LEU A 4 24.16 26.09 -2.37
CA LEU A 4 23.32 24.92 -2.62
C LEU A 4 23.05 24.08 -1.36
N ASP A 5 24.05 23.86 -0.50
CA ASP A 5 23.88 23.08 0.73
C ASP A 5 23.01 23.83 1.75
N GLN A 6 23.11 25.16 1.80
CA GLN A 6 22.27 26.00 2.67
C GLN A 6 20.80 25.94 2.24
N VAL A 7 20.53 26.11 0.94
CA VAL A 7 19.18 26.00 0.38
C VAL A 7 18.59 24.61 0.66
N ARG A 8 19.34 23.55 0.36
CA ARG A 8 18.91 22.17 0.61
C ARG A 8 18.59 21.93 2.09
N GLN A 9 19.46 22.34 3.02
CA GLN A 9 19.20 22.14 4.45
C GLN A 9 18.01 22.94 4.95
N GLY A 10 17.86 24.19 4.49
CA GLY A 10 16.73 25.04 4.87
C GLY A 10 15.39 24.44 4.44
N THR A 11 15.28 24.05 3.17
CA THR A 11 14.06 23.43 2.65
C THR A 11 13.80 22.05 3.29
N TRP A 12 14.84 21.25 3.54
CA TRP A 12 14.67 19.96 4.20
C TRP A 12 14.13 20.08 5.63
N ARG A 13 14.59 21.07 6.42
CA ARG A 13 14.00 21.34 7.74
C ARG A 13 12.51 21.66 7.65
N ALA A 14 12.13 22.47 6.66
CA ALA A 14 10.72 22.78 6.41
C ALA A 14 9.89 21.53 6.04
N VAL A 15 10.48 20.58 5.31
CA VAL A 15 9.86 19.27 5.04
C VAL A 15 9.67 18.49 6.33
N GLN A 16 10.71 18.38 7.16
CA GLN A 16 10.69 17.63 8.43
C GLN A 16 9.58 18.10 9.36
N GLU A 17 9.38 19.42 9.47
CA GLU A 17 8.30 20.04 10.25
C GLU A 17 6.89 19.66 9.75
N ARG A 18 6.76 19.38 8.44
CA ARG A 18 5.49 19.10 7.76
C ARG A 18 5.22 17.61 7.56
N LEU A 19 6.14 16.71 7.95
CA LEU A 19 5.98 15.27 7.78
C LEU A 19 4.71 14.68 8.43
N ARG A 20 4.18 15.35 9.45
CA ARG A 20 2.93 14.93 10.13
C ARG A 20 1.67 15.29 9.33
N ARG A 21 1.78 16.22 8.38
CA ARG A 21 0.67 16.75 7.58
C ARG A 21 1.10 16.80 6.11
N PRO A 22 1.03 15.68 5.37
CA PRO A 22 1.60 15.62 4.02
C PRO A 22 0.92 16.58 3.04
N ARG A 23 -0.32 17.02 3.32
CA ARG A 23 -0.98 18.09 2.57
C ARG A 23 -0.17 19.40 2.60
N ASP A 24 0.50 19.70 3.71
CA ASP A 24 1.34 20.89 3.85
C ASP A 24 2.64 20.78 3.02
N LEU A 25 3.00 19.57 2.55
CA LEU A 25 4.07 19.41 1.57
C LEU A 25 3.65 19.90 0.18
N LEU A 26 2.35 19.84 -0.15
CA LEU A 26 1.87 20.38 -1.42
C LEU A 26 2.12 21.89 -1.50
N THR A 27 1.83 22.62 -0.42
CA THR A 27 2.06 24.08 -0.39
C THR A 27 3.54 24.45 -0.30
N LEU A 28 4.39 23.55 0.20
CA LEU A 28 5.84 23.74 0.21
C LEU A 28 6.46 23.60 -1.19
N TYR A 29 6.02 22.60 -1.97
CA TYR A 29 6.64 22.27 -3.26
C TYR A 29 5.93 22.85 -4.48
N PHE A 30 4.63 23.11 -4.37
CA PHE A 30 3.82 23.67 -5.44
C PHE A 30 3.34 25.04 -4.99
N ARG A 31 3.85 26.11 -5.64
CA ARG A 31 3.47 27.50 -5.32
C ARG A 31 1.96 27.69 -5.31
N ASP A 32 1.28 27.06 -6.26
CA ASP A 32 -0.16 26.87 -6.27
C ASP A 32 -0.46 25.42 -6.69
N PRO A 33 -0.76 24.52 -5.74
CA PRO A 33 -1.07 23.12 -6.06
C PRO A 33 -2.37 22.96 -6.86
N PHE A 34 -3.16 24.03 -7.01
CA PHE A 34 -4.40 24.04 -7.77
C PHE A 34 -4.24 24.63 -9.17
N GLN A 35 -3.05 25.11 -9.52
CA GLN A 35 -2.72 25.42 -10.90
C GLN A 35 -2.83 24.14 -11.76
N GLU A 36 -3.38 24.28 -12.97
CA GLU A 36 -3.73 23.15 -13.84
C GLU A 36 -2.57 22.16 -14.08
N SER A 37 -1.34 22.66 -14.24
CA SER A 37 -0.15 21.83 -14.43
C SER A 37 0.18 20.98 -13.19
N ALA A 38 0.25 21.60 -12.01
CA ALA A 38 0.50 20.89 -10.76
C ALA A 38 -0.64 19.90 -10.43
N ARG A 39 -1.88 20.31 -10.67
CA ARG A 39 -3.06 19.45 -10.50
C ARG A 39 -2.99 18.21 -11.39
N ARG A 40 -2.64 18.38 -12.68
CA ARG A 40 -2.49 17.27 -13.62
C ARG A 40 -1.44 16.27 -13.16
N GLU A 41 -0.26 16.74 -12.78
CA GLU A 41 0.84 15.91 -12.27
C GLU A 41 0.45 15.11 -11.01
N LEU A 42 -0.26 15.75 -10.07
CA LEU A 42 -0.77 15.10 -8.86
C LEU A 42 -1.84 14.04 -9.19
N GLN A 43 -2.74 14.33 -10.12
CA GLN A 43 -3.78 13.39 -10.58
C GLN A 43 -3.18 12.22 -11.35
N GLU A 44 -2.17 12.44 -12.18
CA GLU A 44 -1.42 11.37 -12.86
C GLU A 44 -0.70 10.49 -11.84
N THR A 45 -0.01 11.09 -10.86
CA THR A 45 0.60 10.35 -9.74
C THR A 45 -0.42 9.52 -8.97
N ALA A 46 -1.63 10.07 -8.75
CA ALA A 46 -2.70 9.34 -8.08
C ALA A 46 -3.22 8.15 -8.92
N ARG A 47 -3.32 8.31 -10.25
CA ARG A 47 -3.69 7.20 -11.15
C ARG A 47 -2.62 6.11 -11.12
N GLU A 48 -1.35 6.48 -11.21
CA GLU A 48 -0.23 5.54 -11.10
C GLU A 48 -0.27 4.73 -9.80
N LEU A 49 -0.53 5.39 -8.67
CA LEU A 49 -0.64 4.74 -7.36
C LEU A 49 -1.85 3.81 -7.27
N ARG A 50 -2.98 4.20 -7.87
CA ARG A 50 -4.19 3.38 -7.89
C ARG A 50 -4.02 2.13 -8.76
N ASP A 51 -3.31 2.28 -9.87
CA ASP A 51 -3.17 1.25 -10.90
C ASP A 51 -1.94 0.34 -10.65
N ALA A 52 -1.12 0.63 -9.63
CA ALA A 52 0.01 -0.20 -9.21
C ALA A 52 -0.47 -1.54 -8.62
N ALA A 53 -0.34 -2.61 -9.41
CA ALA A 53 -0.95 -3.91 -9.11
C ALA A 53 -0.12 -4.76 -8.14
N GLU A 54 1.19 -4.90 -8.37
CA GLU A 54 2.02 -5.92 -7.72
C GLU A 54 2.84 -5.35 -6.56
N GLY A 55 3.51 -4.20 -6.76
CA GLY A 55 4.38 -3.62 -5.73
C GLY A 55 3.79 -2.40 -5.01
N GLY A 56 2.58 -1.95 -5.38
CA GLY A 56 1.90 -0.82 -4.76
C GLY A 56 2.76 0.45 -4.76
N VAL A 57 2.93 1.08 -3.60
CA VAL A 57 3.68 2.34 -3.49
C VAL A 57 5.17 2.17 -3.81
N LEU A 58 5.75 1.00 -3.52
CA LEU A 58 7.14 0.71 -3.80
C LEU A 58 7.41 0.64 -5.31
N GLU A 59 6.49 0.05 -6.08
CA GLU A 59 6.57 -0.02 -7.55
C GLU A 59 6.63 1.38 -8.17
N VAL A 60 5.73 2.27 -7.75
CA VAL A 60 5.68 3.66 -8.23
C VAL A 60 6.97 4.40 -7.89
N LYS A 61 7.48 4.27 -6.66
CA LYS A 61 8.74 4.89 -6.25
C LYS A 61 9.92 4.34 -7.05
N ARG A 62 10.01 3.02 -7.23
CA ARG A 62 11.08 2.37 -8.00
C ARG A 62 11.10 2.89 -9.44
N ARG A 63 9.94 2.93 -10.11
CA ARG A 63 9.84 3.48 -11.48
C ARG A 63 10.28 4.94 -11.54
N ARG A 64 9.81 5.79 -10.62
CA ARG A 64 10.12 7.22 -10.63
C ARG A 64 11.56 7.54 -10.28
N PHE A 65 12.16 6.85 -9.31
CA PHE A 65 13.60 6.99 -9.05
C PHE A 65 14.43 6.54 -10.25
N SER A 66 14.12 5.40 -10.87
CA SER A 66 14.83 4.93 -12.07
C SER A 66 14.77 5.96 -13.20
N GLN A 67 13.61 6.54 -13.47
CA GLN A 67 13.45 7.60 -14.48
C GLN A 67 14.28 8.84 -14.13
N LEU A 68 14.22 9.33 -12.89
CA LEU A 68 15.02 10.49 -12.46
C LEU A 68 16.52 10.26 -12.62
N TYR A 69 17.03 9.10 -12.21
CA TYR A 69 18.45 8.80 -12.31
C TYR A 69 18.90 8.52 -13.74
N GLN A 70 18.03 7.98 -14.61
CA GLN A 70 18.32 7.87 -16.03
C GLN A 70 18.51 9.25 -16.66
N GLU A 71 17.61 10.20 -16.40
CA GLU A 71 17.73 11.58 -16.91
C GLU A 71 18.97 12.30 -16.36
N LEU A 72 19.26 12.11 -15.07
CA LEU A 72 20.48 12.64 -14.44
C LEU A 72 21.76 12.03 -15.04
N ALA A 73 21.73 10.74 -15.40
CA ALA A 73 22.84 10.08 -16.08
C ALA A 73 23.05 10.64 -17.50
N GLU A 74 21.97 10.89 -18.24
CA GLU A 74 22.04 11.54 -19.56
C GLU A 74 22.58 12.98 -19.47
N ALA A 75 22.29 13.69 -18.37
CA ALA A 75 22.79 15.05 -18.13
C ALA A 75 24.32 15.10 -18.00
N GLN A 76 24.95 13.96 -17.73
CA GLN A 76 26.41 13.86 -17.75
C GLN A 76 27.00 13.96 -19.15
N PHE A 77 26.25 13.64 -20.21
CA PHE A 77 26.73 13.54 -21.58
C PHE A 77 26.11 14.58 -22.52
N SER A 78 24.93 15.11 -22.18
CA SER A 78 24.19 16.06 -23.00
C SER A 78 23.65 17.23 -22.17
N ASN A 79 23.48 18.38 -22.83
CA ASN A 79 22.77 19.54 -22.27
C ASN A 79 21.23 19.41 -22.39
N THR A 80 20.70 18.35 -23.04
CA THR A 80 19.25 18.15 -23.19
C THR A 80 18.51 18.14 -21.84
N PRO A 81 18.98 17.44 -20.80
CA PRO A 81 18.30 17.42 -19.51
C PRO A 81 18.35 18.77 -18.77
N LEU A 82 19.31 19.65 -19.10
CA LEU A 82 19.36 21.01 -18.55
C LEU A 82 18.15 21.86 -18.96
N ARG A 83 17.49 21.51 -20.08
CA ARG A 83 16.28 22.19 -20.55
C ARG A 83 15.03 21.75 -19.77
N HIS A 84 15.12 20.65 -19.03
CA HIS A 84 14.01 20.04 -18.30
C HIS A 84 14.24 20.01 -16.78
N LEU A 85 15.08 20.93 -16.27
CA LEU A 85 15.33 21.06 -14.82
C LEU A 85 14.06 21.35 -14.01
N PRO A 86 13.11 22.19 -14.45
CA PRO A 86 11.85 22.40 -13.74
C PRO A 86 11.01 21.12 -13.61
N GLU A 87 10.98 20.29 -14.64
CA GLU A 87 10.26 19.01 -14.68
C GLU A 87 10.96 17.99 -13.76
N LEU A 88 12.29 17.95 -13.79
CA LEU A 88 13.10 17.13 -12.87
C LEU A 88 12.84 17.53 -11.40
N ALA A 89 12.79 18.83 -11.12
CA ALA A 89 12.45 19.36 -9.80
C ALA A 89 11.04 18.94 -9.37
N THR A 90 10.06 19.04 -10.27
CA THR A 90 8.67 18.67 -10.02
C THR A 90 8.55 17.18 -9.69
N ARG A 91 9.22 16.31 -10.46
CA ARG A 91 9.20 14.86 -10.21
C ARG A 91 9.88 14.47 -8.89
N GLY A 92 10.96 15.15 -8.52
CA GLY A 92 11.56 15.03 -7.18
C GLY A 92 10.58 15.42 -6.06
N ALA A 93 9.86 16.54 -6.23
CA ALA A 93 8.84 16.98 -5.28
C ALA A 93 7.69 15.98 -5.13
N LEU A 94 7.21 15.40 -6.23
CA LEU A 94 6.15 14.38 -6.21
C LEU A 94 6.57 13.15 -5.39
N LEU A 95 7.82 12.70 -5.52
CA LEU A 95 8.36 11.60 -4.69
C LEU A 95 8.40 11.97 -3.20
N VAL A 96 8.75 13.21 -2.86
CA VAL A 96 8.68 13.68 -1.47
C VAL A 96 7.25 13.65 -0.96
N VAL A 97 6.28 14.10 -1.76
CA VAL A 97 4.85 14.07 -1.38
C VAL A 97 4.37 12.63 -1.17
N VAL A 98 4.68 11.72 -2.10
CA VAL A 98 4.32 10.30 -1.99
C VAL A 98 4.93 9.66 -0.74
N GLY A 99 6.23 9.88 -0.50
CA GLY A 99 6.91 9.42 0.72
C GLY A 99 6.31 10.04 1.99
N GLY A 100 5.92 11.32 1.94
CA GLY A 100 5.25 12.01 3.04
C GLY A 100 3.90 11.38 3.37
N ILE A 101 3.09 11.05 2.36
CA ILE A 101 1.81 10.37 2.54
C ILE A 101 2.02 8.98 3.13
N GLN A 102 2.95 8.18 2.58
CA GLN A 102 3.31 6.88 3.14
C GLN A 102 3.74 7.01 4.60
N GLY A 103 4.63 7.95 4.93
CA GLY A 103 5.09 8.18 6.28
C GLY A 103 3.98 8.60 7.25
N ALA A 104 2.99 9.37 6.79
CA ALA A 104 1.81 9.68 7.60
C ALA A 104 0.92 8.46 7.83
N LEU A 105 0.73 7.60 6.83
CA LEU A 105 -0.03 6.35 6.94
C LEU A 105 0.64 5.34 7.88
N LEU A 106 1.96 5.22 7.82
CA LEU A 106 2.73 4.34 8.71
C LEU A 106 2.66 4.80 10.19
N ARG A 107 2.50 6.10 10.44
CA ARG A 107 2.26 6.66 11.78
C ARG A 107 0.80 6.52 12.21
N ASP A 108 -0.14 6.73 11.28
CA ASP A 108 -1.58 6.65 11.51
C ASP A 108 -2.16 5.35 10.91
N GLN A 109 -1.87 4.25 11.59
CA GLN A 109 -2.26 2.90 11.17
C GLN A 109 -3.77 2.64 11.20
N SER A 110 -4.57 3.58 11.73
CA SER A 110 -6.03 3.45 11.80
C SER A 110 -6.65 3.27 10.41
N THR A 111 -6.10 3.96 9.41
CA THR A 111 -6.55 3.91 8.01
C THR A 111 -6.10 2.65 7.26
N LEU A 112 -4.94 2.10 7.61
CA LEU A 112 -4.40 0.88 6.98
C LEU A 112 -5.12 -0.38 7.46
N ARG A 113 -5.56 -0.40 8.72
CA ARG A 113 -6.30 -1.53 9.33
C ARG A 113 -7.64 -1.79 8.65
N GLY A 114 -8.31 -0.75 8.18
CA GLY A 114 -9.58 -0.87 7.46
C GLY A 114 -9.44 -1.40 6.03
N GLN A 115 -8.29 -1.25 5.37
CA GLN A 115 -8.14 -1.62 3.95
C GLN A 115 -7.33 -2.91 3.75
N ALA A 116 -6.29 -3.15 4.56
CA ALA A 116 -5.46 -4.36 4.43
C ALA A 116 -6.18 -5.65 4.87
N LEU A 117 -7.22 -5.54 5.70
CA LEU A 117 -8.02 -6.68 6.18
C LEU A 117 -9.32 -6.91 5.40
N LEU A 118 -9.78 -5.95 4.57
CA LEU A 118 -11.14 -5.97 3.99
C LEU A 118 -11.25 -6.41 2.52
N THR A 119 -10.18 -6.71 1.80
CA THR A 119 -10.30 -7.16 0.39
C THR A 119 -9.31 -8.24 -0.04
N PRO A 120 -9.65 -9.53 0.11
CA PRO A 120 -9.25 -10.56 -0.84
C PRO A 120 -10.42 -10.76 -1.81
N GLY A 121 -10.45 -9.96 -2.88
CA GLY A 121 -11.39 -10.09 -3.99
C GLY A 121 -10.73 -9.55 -5.25
N ASP A 122 -10.68 -10.39 -6.28
CA ASP A 122 -10.22 -10.11 -7.64
C ASP A 122 -8.71 -10.20 -7.91
N SER A 123 -8.16 -11.39 -7.67
CA SER A 123 -7.11 -11.93 -8.57
C SER A 123 -7.39 -13.41 -8.81
N PRO A 124 -7.71 -13.82 -10.06
CA PRO A 124 -7.84 -15.21 -10.44
C PRO A 124 -6.47 -15.80 -10.80
N GLY A 125 -6.13 -16.93 -10.17
CA GLY A 125 -4.91 -17.72 -10.42
C GLY A 125 -3.78 -17.40 -9.43
N SER A 126 -3.13 -18.34 -8.77
CA SER A 126 -3.01 -19.79 -8.95
C SER A 126 -2.32 -20.41 -7.69
N PRO A 127 -2.13 -21.73 -7.60
CA PRO A 127 -2.33 -22.57 -6.40
C PRO A 127 -1.05 -22.88 -5.61
N GLU A 128 -1.22 -23.71 -4.56
CA GLU A 128 -0.25 -24.46 -3.74
C GLU A 128 -0.12 -23.99 -2.28
N GLU A 129 -1.12 -24.34 -1.47
CA GLU A 129 -0.86 -24.85 -0.12
C GLU A 129 -1.12 -26.36 -0.14
N GLU A 130 -0.12 -27.13 0.29
CA GLU A 130 -0.16 -28.60 0.31
C GLU A 130 -1.35 -29.16 1.11
N PRO A 131 -1.96 -30.28 0.68
CA PRO A 131 -3.11 -30.87 1.34
C PRO A 131 -2.68 -31.70 2.57
N GLY A 132 -2.52 -31.04 3.71
CA GLY A 132 -2.50 -31.68 5.02
C GLY A 132 -3.93 -32.03 5.48
N GLU A 133 -4.43 -33.19 5.06
CA GLU A 133 -5.85 -33.58 5.07
C GLU A 133 -6.47 -33.98 6.43
N THR A 134 -5.90 -33.59 7.57
CA THR A 134 -6.46 -33.93 8.90
C THR A 134 -6.70 -32.75 9.86
N GLY A 135 -6.42 -31.51 9.43
CA GLY A 135 -6.58 -30.31 10.28
C GLY A 135 -7.91 -29.55 10.12
N THR A 136 -8.59 -29.67 8.98
CA THR A 136 -9.60 -28.69 8.54
C THR A 136 -10.96 -28.80 9.26
N ALA A 137 -11.48 -30.02 9.47
CA ALA A 137 -12.79 -30.20 10.12
C ALA A 137 -12.75 -29.96 11.64
N GLY A 138 -11.62 -30.31 12.28
CA GLY A 138 -11.40 -30.11 13.71
C GLY A 138 -11.25 -28.62 14.07
N GLU A 139 -10.51 -27.86 13.25
CA GLU A 139 -10.33 -26.42 13.41
C GLU A 139 -11.67 -25.66 13.31
N ILE A 140 -12.46 -25.95 12.28
CA ILE A 140 -13.77 -25.31 12.07
C ILE A 140 -14.72 -25.61 13.23
N SER A 141 -14.69 -26.84 13.75
CA SER A 141 -15.51 -27.23 14.91
C SER A 141 -15.14 -26.42 16.16
N ARG A 142 -13.85 -26.13 16.37
CA ARG A 142 -13.37 -25.25 17.46
C ARG A 142 -13.83 -23.81 17.26
N ILE A 143 -13.64 -23.25 16.06
CA ILE A 143 -14.10 -21.89 15.73
C ILE A 143 -15.60 -21.72 16.01
N ILE A 144 -16.41 -22.71 15.63
CA ILE A 144 -17.86 -22.66 15.87
C ILE A 144 -18.19 -22.76 17.37
N ALA A 145 -17.45 -23.55 18.15
CA ALA A 145 -17.61 -23.63 19.59
C ALA A 145 -17.29 -22.27 20.24
N ASP A 146 -16.14 -21.69 19.89
CA ASP A 146 -15.70 -20.39 20.40
C ASP A 146 -16.71 -19.29 20.07
N VAL A 147 -17.22 -19.23 18.82
CA VAL A 147 -18.24 -18.24 18.42
C VAL A 147 -19.53 -18.40 19.23
N LYS A 148 -19.94 -19.62 19.58
CA LYS A 148 -21.11 -19.84 20.44
C LYS A 148 -20.86 -19.36 21.86
N ASP A 149 -19.67 -19.63 22.40
CA ASP A 149 -19.29 -19.21 23.75
C ASP A 149 -19.18 -17.67 23.84
N ILE A 150 -18.65 -17.03 22.80
CA ILE A 150 -18.65 -15.57 22.63
C ILE A 150 -20.07 -15.03 22.66
N ILE A 151 -21.00 -15.56 21.84
CA ILE A 151 -22.39 -15.09 21.80
C ILE A 151 -23.12 -15.36 23.13
N ALA A 152 -22.78 -16.44 23.82
CA ALA A 152 -23.35 -16.75 25.13
C ALA A 152 -22.87 -15.77 26.21
N THR A 153 -21.63 -15.30 26.11
CA THR A 153 -21.02 -14.34 27.03
C THR A 153 -21.42 -12.90 26.72
N ASP A 154 -21.45 -12.54 25.43
CA ASP A 154 -21.91 -11.25 24.91
C ASP A 154 -22.94 -11.45 23.78
N PRO A 155 -24.25 -11.33 24.07
CA PRO A 155 -25.30 -11.45 23.06
C PRO A 155 -25.22 -10.38 21.95
N SER A 156 -24.57 -9.24 22.19
CA SER A 156 -24.44 -8.16 21.22
C SER A 156 -23.44 -8.49 20.11
N ALA A 157 -22.49 -9.40 20.37
CA ALA A 157 -21.54 -9.94 19.39
C ALA A 157 -22.24 -10.60 18.19
N ARG A 158 -23.51 -10.99 18.31
CA ARG A 158 -24.32 -11.49 17.19
C ARG A 158 -24.60 -10.44 16.11
N MET A 159 -24.55 -9.15 16.47
CA MET A 159 -24.68 -8.03 15.54
C MET A 159 -23.36 -7.66 14.86
N ASP A 160 -22.25 -8.23 15.33
CA ASP A 160 -20.96 -8.07 14.69
C ASP A 160 -20.96 -8.66 13.27
N GLY A 161 -20.45 -7.89 12.30
CA GLY A 161 -20.46 -8.28 10.89
C GLY A 161 -19.74 -9.60 10.61
N ALA A 162 -18.60 -9.83 11.26
CA ALA A 162 -17.78 -11.03 11.04
C ALA A 162 -18.44 -12.26 11.68
N ILE A 163 -18.94 -12.16 12.92
CA ILE A 163 -19.71 -13.24 13.55
C ILE A 163 -20.97 -13.56 12.74
N LYS A 164 -21.71 -12.55 12.29
CA LYS A 164 -22.90 -12.73 11.44
C LYS A 164 -22.55 -13.50 10.16
N ASN A 165 -21.45 -13.15 9.50
CA ASN A 165 -20.98 -13.85 8.30
C ASN A 165 -20.61 -15.31 8.59
N ILE A 166 -19.95 -15.61 9.71
CA ILE A 166 -19.67 -16.99 10.16
C ILE A 166 -20.97 -17.78 10.30
N LEU A 167 -21.99 -17.19 10.96
CA LEU A 167 -23.29 -17.85 11.16
C LEU A 167 -24.01 -18.11 9.83
N VAL A 168 -23.93 -17.18 8.86
CA VAL A 168 -24.48 -17.36 7.51
C VAL A 168 -23.79 -18.51 6.79
N GLN A 169 -22.46 -18.58 6.82
CA GLN A 169 -21.69 -19.66 6.19
C GLN A 169 -21.95 -21.02 6.88
N LEU A 170 -22.13 -21.03 8.20
CA LEU A 170 -22.52 -22.23 8.93
C LEU A 170 -23.92 -22.73 8.51
N GLN A 171 -24.86 -21.82 8.28
CA GLN A 171 -26.17 -22.19 7.78
C GLN A 171 -26.09 -22.73 6.34
N LYS A 172 -25.27 -22.09 5.49
CA LYS A 172 -24.97 -22.59 4.14
C LYS A 172 -24.39 -24.01 4.18
N TYR A 173 -23.40 -24.24 5.04
CA TYR A 173 -22.82 -25.58 5.26
C TYR A 173 -23.87 -26.63 5.61
N LYS A 174 -24.78 -26.33 6.55
CA LYS A 174 -25.84 -27.26 6.94
C LYS A 174 -26.76 -27.62 5.78
N THR A 175 -27.12 -26.63 4.96
CA THR A 175 -27.94 -26.84 3.76
C THR A 175 -27.20 -27.71 2.74
N GLU A 176 -25.97 -27.36 2.39
CA GLU A 176 -25.16 -28.11 1.42
C GLU A 176 -24.86 -29.54 1.90
N ALA A 177 -24.55 -29.73 3.19
CA ALA A 177 -24.31 -31.05 3.77
C ALA A 177 -25.58 -31.93 3.80
N ALA A 178 -26.77 -31.33 3.93
CA ALA A 178 -28.03 -32.05 3.81
C ALA A 178 -28.33 -32.43 2.35
N THR A 179 -28.05 -31.54 1.40
CA THR A 179 -28.16 -31.82 -0.04
C THR A 179 -27.21 -32.95 -0.45
N PHE A 180 -25.94 -32.87 -0.02
CA PHE A 180 -24.95 -33.92 -0.28
C PHE A 180 -25.39 -35.27 0.28
N ARG A 181 -25.92 -35.32 1.52
CA ARG A 181 -26.45 -36.57 2.11
C ARG A 181 -27.58 -37.17 1.29
N LYS A 182 -28.55 -36.36 0.86
CA LYS A 182 -29.67 -36.83 0.02
C LYS A 182 -29.18 -37.36 -1.34
N LEU A 183 -28.26 -36.65 -1.98
CA LEU A 183 -27.68 -37.08 -3.26
C LEU A 183 -26.85 -38.36 -3.08
N ARG A 184 -26.14 -38.50 -1.95
CA ARG A 184 -25.35 -39.68 -1.62
C ARG A 184 -26.21 -40.94 -1.51
N GLU A 185 -27.40 -40.82 -0.91
CA GLU A 185 -28.35 -41.94 -0.73
C GLU A 185 -28.99 -42.40 -2.05
N GLN A 186 -28.99 -41.56 -3.08
CA GLN A 186 -29.66 -41.80 -4.37
C GLN A 186 -28.68 -42.05 -5.53
N ALA A 187 -27.37 -41.92 -5.29
CA ALA A 187 -26.35 -41.96 -6.34
C ALA A 187 -25.77 -43.36 -6.53
N THR A 188 -25.38 -43.67 -7.78
CA THR A 188 -24.50 -44.79 -8.12
C THR A 188 -23.04 -44.43 -7.80
N ASP A 189 -22.17 -45.44 -7.62
CA ASP A 189 -20.76 -45.26 -7.25
C ASP A 189 -20.00 -44.25 -8.14
N TYR A 190 -20.27 -44.25 -9.44
CA TYR A 190 -19.68 -43.29 -10.38
C TYR A 190 -20.12 -41.84 -10.14
N ARG A 191 -21.39 -41.61 -9.74
CA ARG A 191 -21.90 -40.26 -9.45
C ARG A 191 -21.48 -39.76 -8.07
N LEU A 192 -21.21 -40.68 -7.14
CA LEU A 192 -20.72 -40.35 -5.80
C LEU A 192 -19.38 -39.61 -5.85
N GLU A 193 -18.44 -40.07 -6.68
CA GLU A 193 -17.14 -39.41 -6.82
C GLU A 193 -17.28 -37.99 -7.41
N MET A 194 -18.15 -37.82 -8.41
CA MET A 194 -18.44 -36.51 -8.99
C MET A 194 -19.04 -35.56 -7.94
N TYR A 195 -20.03 -36.00 -7.16
CA TYR A 195 -20.60 -35.19 -6.09
C TYR A 195 -19.57 -34.87 -5.01
N ALA A 196 -18.75 -35.85 -4.60
CA ALA A 196 -17.71 -35.62 -3.60
C ALA A 196 -16.74 -34.51 -4.01
N ARG A 197 -16.30 -34.48 -5.27
CA ARG A 197 -15.42 -33.42 -5.79
C ARG A 197 -16.08 -32.04 -5.76
N THR A 198 -17.32 -31.93 -6.24
CA THR A 198 -18.06 -30.65 -6.28
C THR A 198 -18.36 -30.10 -4.89
N PHE A 199 -18.80 -30.96 -3.97
CA PHE A 199 -19.09 -30.56 -2.59
C PHE A 199 -17.82 -30.30 -1.79
N SER A 200 -16.70 -30.98 -2.08
CA SER A 200 -15.41 -30.71 -1.46
C SER A 200 -14.96 -29.26 -1.70
N ALA A 201 -14.99 -28.79 -2.95
CA ALA A 201 -14.68 -27.39 -3.27
C ALA A 201 -15.61 -26.41 -2.54
N THR A 202 -16.92 -26.70 -2.56
CA THR A 202 -17.92 -25.88 -1.86
C THR A 202 -17.68 -25.82 -0.34
N PHE A 203 -17.31 -26.93 0.28
CA PHE A 203 -16.99 -26.97 1.72
C PHE A 203 -15.69 -26.24 2.03
N GLN A 204 -14.66 -26.35 1.18
CA GLN A 204 -13.41 -25.61 1.35
C GLN A 204 -13.65 -24.10 1.29
N ASP A 205 -14.47 -23.61 0.36
CA ASP A 205 -14.83 -22.19 0.27
C ASP A 205 -15.55 -21.69 1.53
N ILE A 206 -16.50 -22.49 2.03
CA ILE A 206 -17.22 -22.20 3.27
C ILE A 206 -16.24 -22.14 4.45
N PHE A 207 -15.33 -23.11 4.58
CA PHE A 207 -14.35 -23.17 5.67
C PHE A 207 -13.33 -22.04 5.60
N ALA A 208 -12.85 -21.69 4.41
CA ALA A 208 -11.98 -20.53 4.20
C ALA A 208 -12.68 -19.24 4.64
N SER A 209 -13.95 -19.08 4.28
CA SER A 209 -14.76 -17.93 4.70
C SER A 209 -14.95 -17.86 6.22
N ILE A 210 -15.23 -18.99 6.88
CA ILE A 210 -15.35 -19.05 8.35
C ILE A 210 -14.04 -18.64 9.03
N ARG A 211 -12.90 -19.21 8.61
CA ARG A 211 -11.58 -18.86 9.16
C ARG A 211 -11.26 -17.38 9.00
N ARG A 212 -11.51 -16.82 7.82
CA ARG A 212 -11.26 -15.40 7.53
C ARG A 212 -12.03 -14.49 8.48
N ASN A 213 -13.35 -14.68 8.57
CA ASN A 213 -14.19 -13.85 9.43
C ASN A 213 -13.85 -14.06 10.93
N TYR A 214 -13.44 -15.26 11.33
CA TYR A 214 -13.04 -15.50 12.72
C TYR A 214 -11.73 -14.79 13.09
N ARG A 215 -10.73 -14.83 12.20
CA ARG A 215 -9.49 -14.04 12.36
C ARG A 215 -9.77 -12.54 12.41
N GLU A 216 -10.70 -12.05 11.59
CA GLU A 216 -11.14 -10.65 11.59
C GLU A 216 -11.82 -10.24 12.90
N TYR A 217 -12.63 -11.14 13.47
CA TYR A 217 -13.23 -10.94 14.79
C TYR A 217 -12.17 -10.91 15.89
N GLN A 218 -11.28 -11.91 15.93
CA GLN A 218 -10.19 -11.97 16.92
C GLN A 218 -9.24 -10.77 16.83
N ALA A 219 -8.90 -10.33 15.62
CA ALA A 219 -8.04 -9.17 15.39
C ALA A 219 -8.62 -7.85 15.95
N ARG A 220 -9.95 -7.74 16.01
CA ARG A 220 -10.68 -6.59 16.58
C ARG A 220 -10.85 -6.69 18.09
N GLU A 221 -11.22 -7.86 18.61
CA GLU A 221 -11.40 -8.09 20.05
C GLU A 221 -10.09 -8.09 20.84
N GLN A 222 -9.06 -8.74 20.30
CA GLN A 222 -7.77 -8.87 20.98
C GLN A 222 -6.88 -7.64 20.78
N GLY A 223 -7.31 -6.70 19.93
CA GLY A 223 -6.52 -5.54 19.51
C GLY A 223 -5.23 -6.01 18.85
N THR A 224 -5.23 -6.16 17.53
CA THR A 224 -3.97 -6.47 16.81
C THR A 224 -2.91 -5.45 17.25
N PRO A 225 -1.74 -5.91 17.79
CA PRO A 225 -0.71 -4.99 18.22
C PRO A 225 -0.35 -4.05 17.06
N PRO A 226 -0.07 -2.77 17.34
CA PRO A 226 0.38 -1.86 16.29
C PRO A 226 1.57 -2.48 15.57
N LEU A 227 1.56 -2.39 14.23
CA LEU A 227 2.70 -2.79 13.43
C LEU A 227 3.91 -1.95 13.89
N ASP A 228 5.05 -2.57 14.10
CA ASP A 228 6.27 -1.81 14.36
C ASP A 228 6.76 -1.20 13.03
N THR A 229 6.38 0.06 12.81
CA THR A 229 6.71 0.80 11.59
C THR A 229 7.96 1.67 11.74
N ALA A 230 8.70 1.59 12.87
CA ALA A 230 9.78 2.54 13.15
C ALA A 230 10.92 2.49 12.13
N GLU A 231 11.40 1.28 11.81
CA GLU A 231 12.46 1.07 10.81
C GLU A 231 11.98 1.49 9.42
N TRP A 232 10.75 1.12 9.05
CA TRP A 232 10.17 1.45 7.76
C TRP A 232 10.01 2.96 7.59
N LEU A 233 9.52 3.65 8.62
CA LEU A 233 9.38 5.09 8.63
C LEU A 233 10.72 5.80 8.45
N ARG A 234 11.80 5.28 9.08
CA ARG A 234 13.15 5.81 8.90
C ARG A 234 13.59 5.71 7.44
N VAL A 235 13.42 4.56 6.80
CA VAL A 235 13.76 4.37 5.39
C VAL A 235 12.95 5.29 4.48
N VAL A 236 11.66 5.47 4.75
CA VAL A 236 10.80 6.40 3.98
C VAL A 236 11.32 7.83 4.10
N VAL A 237 11.77 8.26 5.29
CA VAL A 237 12.38 9.59 5.47
C VAL A 237 13.70 9.72 4.70
N ASP A 238 14.55 8.69 4.71
CA ASP A 238 15.80 8.67 3.92
C ASP A 238 15.50 8.81 2.41
N GLN A 239 14.48 8.13 1.90
CA GLN A 239 14.03 8.25 0.50
C GLN A 239 13.50 9.64 0.18
N MET A 240 12.73 10.24 1.10
CA MET A 240 12.26 11.61 0.95
C MET A 240 13.42 12.61 0.91
N GLU A 241 14.46 12.40 1.70
CA GLU A 241 15.65 13.25 1.66
C GLU A 241 16.37 13.14 0.31
N GLU A 242 16.50 11.92 -0.23
CA GLU A 242 17.11 11.71 -1.55
C GLU A 242 16.30 12.39 -2.66
N ALA A 243 14.98 12.21 -2.68
CA ALA A 243 14.09 12.88 -3.63
C ALA A 243 14.12 14.40 -3.48
N HIS A 244 14.17 14.90 -2.24
CA HIS A 244 14.30 16.32 -1.96
C HIS A 244 15.64 16.88 -2.46
N ARG A 245 16.73 16.11 -2.34
CA ARG A 245 18.06 16.52 -2.84
C ARG A 245 18.03 16.73 -4.36
N ILE A 246 17.37 15.85 -5.10
CA ILE A 246 17.16 16.00 -6.55
C ILE A 246 16.36 17.29 -6.83
N HIS A 247 15.22 17.46 -6.15
CA HIS A 247 14.37 18.64 -6.28
C HIS A 247 15.13 19.96 -6.04
N ALA A 248 15.77 20.08 -4.88
CA ALA A 248 16.45 21.31 -4.46
C ALA A 248 17.60 21.67 -5.40
N THR A 249 18.36 20.67 -5.85
CA THR A 249 19.45 20.87 -6.80
C THR A 249 18.92 21.33 -8.15
N ALA A 250 17.90 20.65 -8.71
CA ALA A 250 17.32 21.03 -9.99
C ALA A 250 16.73 22.46 -9.97
N LEU A 251 16.03 22.83 -8.89
CA LEU A 251 15.47 24.16 -8.72
C LEU A 251 16.57 25.24 -8.55
N PHE A 252 17.62 24.96 -7.77
CA PHE A 252 18.76 25.84 -7.61
C PHE A 252 19.45 26.12 -8.95
N LEU A 253 19.71 25.06 -9.73
CA LEU A 253 20.35 25.15 -11.04
C LEU A 253 19.51 25.91 -12.07
N THR A 254 18.18 25.81 -11.97
CA THR A 254 17.25 26.62 -12.79
C THR A 254 17.43 28.12 -12.53
N THR A 255 17.79 28.49 -11.29
CA THR A 255 17.90 29.90 -10.86
C THR A 255 19.28 30.49 -11.12
N GLU A 256 20.35 29.74 -10.86
CA GLU A 256 21.73 30.26 -10.85
C GLU A 256 22.42 30.24 -12.23
N GLN A 257 21.88 29.51 -13.21
CA GLN A 257 22.29 29.47 -14.64
C GLN A 257 23.80 29.31 -14.95
N SER A 258 24.63 28.91 -13.97
CA SER A 258 26.08 28.75 -14.12
C SER A 258 26.58 27.45 -13.48
N ASN A 259 27.62 26.84 -14.05
CA ASN A 259 28.23 25.57 -13.60
C ASN A 259 27.23 24.41 -13.36
N LEU A 260 26.29 24.23 -14.29
CA LEU A 260 25.15 23.32 -14.11
C LEU A 260 25.50 21.83 -14.07
N ARG A 261 26.63 21.43 -14.67
CA ARG A 261 26.95 20.01 -14.95
C ARG A 261 27.49 19.26 -13.73
N GLU A 262 28.37 19.87 -12.94
CA GLU A 262 29.00 19.20 -11.80
C GLU A 262 28.00 18.76 -10.72
N PRO A 263 27.04 19.61 -10.27
CA PRO A 263 26.04 19.18 -9.31
C PRO A 263 25.13 18.05 -9.82
N LEU A 264 24.81 18.04 -11.12
CA LEU A 264 24.01 16.98 -11.74
C LEU A 264 24.76 15.66 -11.85
N VAL A 265 26.05 15.69 -12.21
CA VAL A 265 26.92 14.50 -12.20
C VAL A 265 27.02 13.94 -10.77
N ALA A 266 27.17 14.81 -9.77
CA ALA A 266 27.22 14.40 -8.37
C ALA A 266 25.90 13.74 -7.92
N LEU A 267 24.75 14.25 -8.37
CA LEU A 267 23.45 13.59 -8.14
C LEU A 267 23.36 12.24 -8.85
N ALA A 268 23.73 12.16 -10.11
CA ALA A 268 23.61 10.93 -10.91
C ALA A 268 24.38 9.75 -10.29
N ARG A 269 25.54 10.01 -9.67
CA ARG A 269 26.34 9.01 -8.94
C ARG A 269 25.62 8.42 -7.71
N ARG A 270 24.51 9.00 -7.27
CA ARG A 270 23.72 8.51 -6.13
C ARG A 270 22.65 7.49 -6.50
N ALA A 271 22.57 7.07 -7.77
CA ALA A 271 21.60 6.07 -8.22
C ALA A 271 21.66 4.78 -7.38
N GLU A 272 22.87 4.30 -7.05
CA GLU A 272 23.06 3.13 -6.18
C GLU A 272 22.53 3.36 -4.76
N THR A 273 22.63 4.60 -4.25
CA THR A 273 22.09 4.95 -2.94
C THR A 273 20.56 4.84 -2.95
N ALA A 274 19.92 5.36 -3.99
CA ALA A 274 18.47 5.27 -4.11
C ALA A 274 17.99 3.83 -4.31
N GLY A 275 18.71 3.02 -5.08
CA GLY A 275 18.44 1.58 -5.20
C GLY A 275 18.48 0.88 -3.85
N ALA A 276 19.55 1.09 -3.08
CA ALA A 276 19.69 0.53 -1.73
C ALA A 276 18.57 0.99 -0.77
N LEU A 277 18.10 2.24 -0.89
CA LEU A 277 16.95 2.73 -0.12
C LEU A 277 15.63 2.05 -0.49
N LEU A 278 15.43 1.68 -1.76
CA LEU A 278 14.24 0.94 -2.20
C LEU A 278 14.27 -0.52 -1.74
N ASP A 279 15.45 -1.14 -1.72
CA ASP A 279 15.61 -2.51 -1.21
C ASP A 279 15.42 -2.56 0.31
N ARG A 280 15.95 -1.58 1.05
CA ARG A 280 15.70 -1.42 2.50
C ARG A 280 14.23 -1.20 2.83
N ASP A 281 13.50 -0.51 1.95
CA ASP A 281 12.07 -0.22 2.12
C ASP A 281 11.23 -1.50 1.95
N GLN A 282 11.58 -2.32 0.96
CA GLN A 282 10.98 -3.65 0.81
C GLN A 282 11.26 -4.54 2.03
N GLU A 283 12.50 -4.55 2.53
CA GLU A 283 12.87 -5.36 3.69
C GLU A 283 12.20 -4.89 4.97
N ALA A 284 12.09 -3.57 5.17
CA ALA A 284 11.38 -3.00 6.31
C ALA A 284 9.87 -3.29 6.23
N ALA A 285 9.28 -3.28 5.02
CA ALA A 285 7.89 -3.66 4.81
C ALA A 285 7.65 -5.13 5.15
N ARG A 286 8.54 -6.04 4.73
CA ARG A 286 8.50 -7.48 5.07
C ARG A 286 8.58 -7.72 6.57
N SER A 287 9.57 -7.10 7.22
CA SER A 287 9.78 -7.21 8.66
C SER A 287 8.57 -6.70 9.44
N CYS A 288 7.98 -5.60 9.00
CA CYS A 288 6.79 -5.00 9.59
C CYS A 288 5.54 -5.88 9.41
N ALA A 289 5.35 -6.43 8.20
CA ALA A 289 4.13 -7.16 7.83
C ALA A 289 4.17 -8.65 8.18
N GLY A 290 5.35 -9.21 8.50
CA GLY A 290 5.52 -10.62 8.87
C GLY A 290 5.71 -11.56 7.69
N GLY A 291 5.96 -11.05 6.48
CA GLY A 291 6.10 -11.85 5.27
C GLY A 291 6.04 -11.04 3.97
N ASP A 292 6.40 -11.70 2.86
CA ASP A 292 6.38 -11.11 1.52
C ASP A 292 4.96 -10.74 1.06
N GLN A 293 4.02 -11.67 1.23
CA GLN A 293 2.65 -11.49 0.75
C GLN A 293 1.93 -10.37 1.51
N GLU A 294 2.12 -10.30 2.83
CA GLU A 294 1.57 -9.27 3.70
C GLU A 294 2.19 -7.91 3.39
N ALA A 295 3.51 -7.86 3.14
CA ALA A 295 4.19 -6.62 2.74
C ALA A 295 3.66 -6.07 1.40
N TRP A 296 3.37 -6.94 0.42
CA TRP A 296 2.77 -6.52 -0.84
C TRP A 296 1.35 -5.98 -0.65
N ARG A 297 0.52 -6.68 0.13
CA ARG A 297 -0.83 -6.19 0.47
C ARG A 297 -0.78 -4.84 1.17
N LEU A 298 0.15 -4.67 2.10
CA LEU A 298 0.31 -3.41 2.85
C LEU A 298 0.80 -2.27 1.95
N ASN A 299 1.78 -2.52 1.07
CA ASN A 299 2.23 -1.54 0.08
C ASN A 299 1.13 -1.14 -0.91
N ARG A 300 0.26 -2.08 -1.29
CA ARG A 300 -0.91 -1.82 -2.15
C ARG A 300 -1.97 -0.99 -1.43
N ALA A 301 -2.28 -1.31 -0.18
CA ALA A 301 -3.21 -0.52 0.64
C ALA A 301 -2.70 0.91 0.83
N ILE A 302 -1.40 1.08 1.12
CA ILE A 302 -0.76 2.41 1.19
C ILE A 302 -0.91 3.16 -0.14
N ALA A 303 -0.71 2.49 -1.28
CA ALA A 303 -0.83 3.10 -2.60
C ALA A 303 -2.26 3.59 -2.89
N GLN A 304 -3.26 2.75 -2.61
CA GLN A 304 -4.68 3.08 -2.80
C GLN A 304 -5.11 4.26 -1.94
N GLU A 305 -4.73 4.25 -0.66
CA GLU A 305 -5.03 5.34 0.26
C GLU A 305 -4.27 6.63 -0.11
N ALA A 306 -3.03 6.51 -0.59
CA ALA A 306 -2.28 7.66 -1.10
C ALA A 306 -2.91 8.27 -2.35
N ALA A 307 -3.34 7.43 -3.31
CA ALA A 307 -4.09 7.85 -4.48
C ALA A 307 -5.38 8.57 -4.10
N ARG A 308 -6.15 8.00 -3.16
CA ARG A 308 -7.40 8.60 -2.65
C ARG A 308 -7.16 9.99 -2.07
N ARG A 309 -6.13 10.15 -1.23
CA ARG A 309 -5.77 11.42 -0.61
C ARG A 309 -5.34 12.47 -1.64
N LEU A 310 -4.51 12.08 -2.61
CA LEU A 310 -4.08 12.98 -3.69
C LEU A 310 -5.29 13.46 -4.51
N LEU A 311 -6.19 12.57 -4.91
CA LEU A 311 -7.40 12.94 -5.64
C LEU A 311 -8.28 13.89 -4.80
N GLU A 312 -8.54 13.55 -3.53
CA GLU A 312 -9.32 14.39 -2.61
C GLU A 312 -8.73 15.80 -2.48
N TRP A 313 -7.40 15.92 -2.41
CA TRP A 313 -6.73 17.22 -2.33
C TRP A 313 -6.81 18.02 -3.63
N THR A 314 -6.82 17.35 -4.79
CA THR A 314 -6.93 18.01 -6.10
C THR A 314 -8.37 18.33 -6.51
N ASP A 315 -9.38 17.62 -5.99
CA ASP A 315 -10.78 17.78 -6.40
C ASP A 315 -11.57 18.76 -5.53
N ARG A 316 -11.21 18.93 -4.25
CA ARG A 316 -11.94 19.82 -3.31
C ARG A 316 -11.70 21.33 -3.52
N SER A 317 -11.20 21.73 -4.68
CA SER A 317 -10.78 23.11 -4.95
C SER A 317 -11.60 23.84 -6.02
N ARG A 318 -12.83 23.39 -6.30
CA ARG A 318 -13.82 24.29 -6.89
C ARG A 318 -14.48 25.04 -5.73
N PRO A 319 -14.17 26.34 -5.48
CA PRO A 319 -15.04 27.13 -4.61
C PRO A 319 -16.46 27.09 -5.21
N PRO A 320 -17.54 27.17 -4.41
CA PRO A 320 -18.87 27.36 -4.96
C PRO A 320 -18.83 28.59 -5.87
N GLU A 321 -19.30 28.43 -7.12
CA GLU A 321 -19.49 29.56 -8.03
C GLU A 321 -20.44 30.56 -7.35
N PRO A 322 -20.14 31.87 -7.40
CA PRO A 322 -20.91 32.91 -6.70
C PRO A 322 -22.36 33.01 -7.20
#